data_AF-A0A2D6M8I2-F1
#
_entry.id   AF-A0A2D6M8I2-F1
#
_cell.length_a   1.000
_cell.length_b   1.000
_cell.length_c   1.000
_cell.angle_alpha   90.00
_cell.angle_beta   90.00
_cell.angle_gamma   90.00
#
_symmetry.space_group_name_H-M   'P 1'
#
loop_
_entity.id
_entity.type
_entity.pdbx_description
1 polymer ?
#
loop_
_entity_poly.entity_id
_entity_poly.type
_entity_poly.pdbx_seq_one_letter_code
_entity_poly.pdbx_strand_id
1 'polypeptide(L)'
;MAERIEFKNIGVIDRGVNVKEQVKPIGIKTPIRRGDRFGIFDMNTDVIQQIKDNLRNLLLTNHNERLVNNTIGANLRALIFENIGVVNNSATQAIAENIKTAVDEYMPFIELEALEIGLHESDATVPDNYTRIKVTFSVPGLSEGDKISDIDLFFRV
;
A
#
# COMPACT_ATOMS: atom_id res chain seq x y z
N MET A 1 3.11 -66.47 12.12
CA MET A 1 3.31 -65.01 12.03
C MET A 1 2.16 -64.45 11.21
N ALA A 2 1.38 -63.52 11.76
CA ALA A 2 0.26 -62.90 11.04
C ALA A 2 0.64 -61.45 10.74
N GLU A 3 0.49 -61.04 9.48
CA GLU A 3 0.79 -59.70 9.02
C GLU A 3 -0.47 -58.82 9.15
N ARG A 4 -0.34 -57.68 9.85
CA ARG A 4 -1.43 -56.74 10.12
C ARG A 4 -1.37 -55.61 9.11
N ILE A 5 -2.38 -55.50 8.26
CA ILE A 5 -2.50 -54.41 7.27
C ILE A 5 -3.42 -53.32 7.84
N GLU A 6 -2.95 -52.07 7.86
CA GLU A 6 -3.75 -50.91 8.27
C GLU A 6 -4.48 -50.28 7.06
N PHE A 7 -5.81 -50.23 7.12
CA PHE A 7 -6.69 -49.74 6.05
C PHE A 7 -6.53 -48.25 5.70
N LYS A 8 -5.79 -47.48 6.49
CA LYS A 8 -5.58 -46.04 6.27
C LYS A 8 -4.73 -45.74 5.02
N ASN A 9 -3.98 -46.74 4.52
CA ASN A 9 -3.04 -46.59 3.41
C ASN A 9 -3.43 -47.33 2.12
N ILE A 10 -4.67 -47.80 1.98
CA ILE A 10 -5.13 -48.56 0.78
C ILE A 10 -5.64 -47.64 -0.34
N GLY A 11 -5.70 -46.32 -0.09
CA GLY A 11 -6.08 -45.35 -1.13
C GLY A 11 -4.93 -45.12 -2.11
N VAL A 12 -5.14 -45.42 -3.39
CA VAL A 12 -4.40 -44.79 -4.49
C VAL A 12 -4.73 -43.29 -4.43
N ILE A 13 -3.88 -42.54 -3.75
CA ILE A 13 -3.87 -41.09 -3.78
C ILE A 13 -3.45 -40.70 -5.20
N ASP A 14 -4.43 -40.34 -6.03
CA ASP A 14 -4.18 -39.62 -7.27
C ASP A 14 -3.56 -38.25 -6.92
N ARG A 15 -2.24 -38.23 -6.71
CA ARG A 15 -1.43 -37.02 -6.48
C ARG A 15 -1.21 -36.23 -7.79
N GLY A 16 -2.17 -36.27 -8.70
CA GLY A 16 -2.05 -35.73 -10.05
C GLY A 16 -2.87 -34.47 -10.32
N VAL A 17 -3.70 -33.98 -9.39
CA VAL A 17 -4.43 -32.73 -9.64
C VAL A 17 -3.50 -31.54 -9.41
N ASN A 18 -2.75 -31.18 -10.45
CA ASN A 18 -2.12 -29.87 -10.56
C ASN A 18 -3.22 -28.82 -10.74
N VAL A 19 -3.94 -28.51 -9.65
CA VAL A 19 -4.80 -27.33 -9.61
C VAL A 19 -3.82 -26.16 -9.73
N LYS A 20 -3.63 -25.64 -10.94
CA LYS A 20 -3.03 -24.31 -11.10
C LYS A 20 -3.87 -23.40 -10.24
N GLU A 21 -3.32 -23.00 -9.10
CA GLU A 21 -3.97 -22.13 -8.15
C GLU A 21 -4.41 -20.90 -8.93
N GLN A 22 -5.71 -20.77 -9.16
CA GLN A 22 -6.23 -19.67 -9.96
C GLN A 22 -6.03 -18.42 -9.13
N VAL A 23 -5.02 -17.63 -9.50
CA VAL A 23 -4.71 -16.37 -8.87
C VAL A 23 -5.91 -15.45 -9.05
N LYS A 24 -6.62 -15.16 -7.94
CA LYS A 24 -7.81 -14.32 -7.98
C LYS A 24 -7.40 -12.85 -7.96
N PRO A 25 -7.89 -12.01 -8.89
CA PRO A 25 -7.68 -10.58 -8.80
C PRO A 25 -8.47 -9.99 -7.64
N ILE A 26 -7.86 -9.05 -6.93
CA ILE A 26 -8.44 -8.39 -5.74
C ILE A 26 -8.96 -7.00 -6.11
N GLY A 27 -8.19 -6.23 -6.88
CA GLY A 27 -8.54 -4.86 -7.26
C GLY A 27 -7.74 -4.33 -8.44
N ILE A 28 -8.15 -3.18 -8.97
CA ILE A 28 -7.49 -2.53 -10.11
C ILE A 28 -6.24 -1.79 -9.60
N LYS A 29 -5.15 -1.88 -10.36
CA LYS A 29 -3.93 -1.13 -10.08
C LYS A 29 -4.07 0.35 -10.43
N THR A 30 -3.41 1.18 -9.63
CA THR A 30 -3.30 2.61 -9.89
C THR A 30 -1.84 3.01 -10.15
N PRO A 31 -1.52 3.76 -11.23
CA PRO A 31 -2.42 4.35 -12.23
C PRO A 31 -3.10 3.31 -13.13
N ILE A 32 -4.30 3.64 -13.63
CA ILE A 32 -5.08 2.75 -14.49
C ILE A 32 -4.27 2.42 -15.75
N ARG A 33 -4.08 1.14 -16.00
CA ARG A 33 -3.35 0.60 -17.15
C ARG A 33 -4.15 -0.51 -17.80
N ARG A 34 -3.90 -0.72 -19.09
CA ARG A 34 -4.44 -1.88 -19.80
C ARG A 34 -3.82 -3.14 -19.22
N GLY A 35 -4.66 -4.09 -18.84
CA GLY A 35 -4.25 -5.43 -18.45
C GLY A 35 -4.44 -6.41 -19.60
N ASP A 36 -3.63 -7.46 -19.60
CA ASP A 36 -3.75 -8.57 -20.55
C ASP A 36 -4.20 -9.87 -19.85
N ARG A 37 -4.11 -9.92 -18.50
CA ARG A 37 -4.21 -11.16 -17.71
C ARG A 37 -5.59 -11.44 -17.11
N PHE A 38 -6.30 -10.40 -16.65
CA PHE A 38 -7.56 -10.53 -15.89
C PHE A 38 -8.72 -9.72 -16.50
N GLY A 39 -8.56 -9.23 -17.74
CA GLY A 39 -9.50 -8.35 -18.42
C GLY A 39 -8.80 -7.09 -18.94
N ILE A 40 -9.57 -6.02 -19.18
CA ILE A 40 -9.08 -4.77 -19.80
C ILE A 40 -8.15 -3.99 -18.88
N PHE A 41 -8.24 -4.17 -17.56
CA PHE A 41 -7.44 -3.44 -16.58
C PHE A 41 -6.40 -4.33 -15.91
N ASP A 42 -5.24 -3.74 -15.60
CA ASP A 42 -4.24 -4.41 -14.76
C ASP A 42 -4.76 -4.49 -13.31
N MET A 43 -4.61 -5.67 -12.69
CA MET A 43 -5.18 -5.99 -11.40
C MET A 43 -4.10 -6.47 -10.43
N ASN A 44 -4.27 -6.12 -9.16
CA ASN A 44 -3.50 -6.68 -8.06
C ASN A 44 -4.01 -8.07 -7.72
N THR A 45 -3.07 -8.98 -7.55
CA THR A 45 -3.29 -10.36 -7.13
C THR A 45 -2.80 -10.62 -5.72
N ASP A 46 -1.92 -9.77 -5.22
CA ASP A 46 -1.38 -9.80 -3.87
C ASP A 46 -2.12 -8.77 -3.01
N VAL A 47 -2.52 -9.19 -1.81
CA VAL A 47 -3.21 -8.37 -0.82
C VAL A 47 -2.36 -7.15 -0.46
N ILE A 48 -1.04 -7.31 -0.32
CA ILE A 48 -0.16 -6.21 0.10
C ILE A 48 -0.04 -5.15 -0.98
N GLN A 49 0.07 -5.56 -2.24
CA GLN A 49 0.10 -4.62 -3.35
C GLN A 49 -1.22 -3.86 -3.45
N GLN A 50 -2.36 -4.52 -3.18
CA GLN A 50 -3.65 -3.85 -3.13
C GLN A 50 -3.74 -2.84 -1.97
N ILE A 51 -3.27 -3.21 -0.78
CA ILE A 51 -3.23 -2.31 0.38
C ILE A 51 -2.32 -1.11 0.09
N LYS A 52 -1.14 -1.36 -0.47
CA LYS A 52 -0.18 -0.31 -0.86
C LYS A 52 -0.78 0.67 -1.86
N ASP A 53 -1.48 0.17 -2.88
CA ASP A 53 -2.16 1.02 -3.86
C ASP A 53 -3.29 1.82 -3.23
N ASN A 54 -4.11 1.20 -2.37
CA ASN A 54 -5.16 1.90 -1.64
C ASN A 54 -4.59 3.01 -0.75
N LEU A 55 -3.54 2.70 0.04
CA LEU A 55 -2.88 3.66 0.93
C LEU A 55 -2.31 4.82 0.14
N ARG A 56 -1.63 4.55 -0.97
CA ARG A 56 -1.16 5.59 -1.89
C ARG A 56 -2.29 6.51 -2.35
N ASN A 57 -3.43 5.95 -2.75
CA ASN A 57 -4.58 6.75 -3.18
C ASN A 57 -5.16 7.60 -2.05
N LEU A 58 -5.24 7.05 -0.82
CA LEU A 58 -5.69 7.82 0.35
C LEU A 58 -4.78 9.01 0.62
N LEU A 59 -3.46 8.79 0.64
CA LEU A 59 -2.47 9.83 0.94
C LEU A 59 -2.37 10.91 -0.15
N LEU A 60 -2.61 10.55 -1.41
CA LEU A 60 -2.64 11.50 -2.52
C LEU A 60 -3.95 12.31 -2.60
N THR A 61 -5.01 11.88 -1.93
CA THR A 61 -6.30 12.56 -1.94
C THR A 61 -6.33 13.69 -0.91
N ASN A 62 -6.81 14.86 -1.31
CA ASN A 62 -7.08 15.98 -0.40
C ASN A 62 -8.55 16.03 0.00
N HIS A 63 -8.83 16.66 1.14
CA HIS A 63 -10.21 16.88 1.57
C HIS A 63 -11.01 17.65 0.49
N ASN A 64 -12.28 17.30 0.36
CA ASN A 64 -13.21 17.83 -0.64
C ASN A 64 -12.92 17.44 -2.11
N GLU A 65 -11.94 16.58 -2.40
CA GLU A 65 -11.75 16.08 -3.78
C GLU A 65 -12.83 15.07 -4.20
N ARG A 66 -13.47 14.39 -3.23
CA ARG A 66 -14.55 13.42 -3.49
C ARG A 66 -15.91 14.02 -3.12
N LEU A 67 -16.77 14.22 -4.13
CA LEU A 67 -18.07 14.93 -4.03
C LEU A 67 -19.00 14.49 -2.89
N VAL A 68 -19.03 13.20 -2.56
CA VAL A 68 -19.95 12.63 -1.54
C VAL A 68 -19.26 12.46 -0.19
N ASN A 69 -17.93 12.39 -0.18
CA ASN A 69 -17.17 12.19 1.03
C ASN A 69 -16.03 13.21 1.10
N ASN A 70 -16.39 14.36 1.67
CA ASN A 70 -15.52 15.52 1.75
C ASN A 70 -14.38 15.34 2.77
N THR A 71 -14.50 14.38 3.70
CA THR A 71 -13.49 14.13 4.75
C THR A 71 -12.42 13.14 4.31
N ILE A 72 -12.64 12.36 3.23
CA ILE A 72 -11.61 11.44 2.73
C ILE A 72 -10.34 12.18 2.32
N GLY A 73 -9.19 11.63 2.71
CA GLY A 73 -7.86 12.05 2.29
C GLY A 73 -6.96 12.46 3.45
N ALA A 74 -5.66 12.59 3.18
CA ALA A 74 -4.69 13.07 4.16
C ALA A 74 -4.37 14.58 4.00
N ASN A 75 -4.90 15.23 2.96
CA ASN A 75 -4.74 16.67 2.71
C ASN A 75 -3.28 17.16 2.72
N LEU A 76 -2.37 16.31 2.24
CA LEU A 76 -0.93 16.57 2.29
C LEU A 76 -0.53 17.72 1.38
N ARG A 77 -1.28 17.95 0.30
CA ARG A 77 -0.96 18.99 -0.67
C ARG A 77 -0.96 20.37 -0.04
N ALA A 78 -1.97 20.69 0.78
CA ALA A 78 -2.06 21.99 1.46
C ALA A 78 -0.84 22.23 2.37
N LEU A 79 -0.45 21.21 3.15
CA LEU A 79 0.65 21.31 4.11
C LEU A 79 2.03 21.43 3.45
N ILE A 80 2.23 20.81 2.30
CA ILE A 80 3.51 20.85 1.58
C ILE A 80 3.80 22.24 0.99
N PHE A 81 2.77 22.97 0.55
CA PHE A 81 2.93 24.31 -0.03
C PHE A 81 3.18 25.41 1.01
N GLU A 82 2.74 25.23 2.25
CA GLU A 82 2.88 26.26 3.29
C GLU A 82 4.31 26.40 3.84
N ASN A 83 5.23 25.45 3.59
CA ASN A 83 6.47 25.35 4.37
C ASN A 83 7.75 24.99 3.55
N ILE A 84 7.92 25.59 2.37
CA ILE A 84 9.04 25.29 1.44
C ILE A 84 10.41 25.75 1.98
N GLY A 85 10.47 26.57 3.03
CA GLY A 85 11.73 27.20 3.47
C GLY A 85 12.53 26.46 4.53
N VAL A 86 11.90 25.70 5.41
CA VAL A 86 12.57 25.03 6.55
C VAL A 86 11.73 23.80 6.89
N VAL A 87 12.36 22.64 7.03
CA VAL A 87 11.75 21.49 7.72
C VAL A 87 11.54 21.90 9.18
N ASN A 88 10.48 22.68 9.43
CA ASN A 88 10.06 23.07 10.75
C ASN A 88 9.39 21.85 11.36
N ASN A 89 9.82 21.46 12.55
CA ASN A 89 9.25 20.32 13.30
C ASN A 89 7.72 20.35 13.34
N SER A 90 7.11 21.55 13.36
CA SER A 90 5.66 21.74 13.37
C SER A 90 4.95 21.28 12.09
N ALA A 91 5.52 21.50 10.91
CA ALA A 91 4.90 21.06 9.65
C ALA A 91 5.04 19.54 9.46
N THR A 92 6.20 18.99 9.81
CA THR A 92 6.43 17.55 9.84
C THR A 92 5.44 16.86 10.79
N GLN A 93 5.22 17.46 11.96
CA GLN A 93 4.25 16.96 12.93
C GLN A 93 2.81 17.02 12.39
N ALA A 94 2.39 18.14 11.78
CA ALA A 94 1.07 18.26 11.19
C ALA A 94 0.83 17.23 10.06
N ILE A 95 1.85 16.98 9.23
CA ILE A 95 1.80 15.93 8.20
C ILE A 95 1.64 14.55 8.86
N ALA A 96 2.44 14.24 9.88
CA ALA A 96 2.35 12.98 10.60
C ALA A 96 0.96 12.76 11.23
N GLU A 97 0.41 13.79 11.87
CA GLU A 97 -0.92 13.77 12.49
C GLU A 97 -2.03 13.55 11.47
N ASN A 98 -1.97 14.22 10.32
CA ASN A 98 -2.94 14.02 9.24
C ASN A 98 -2.85 12.62 8.63
N ILE A 99 -1.64 12.12 8.36
CA ILE A 99 -1.44 10.76 7.85
C ILE A 99 -2.00 9.74 8.82
N LYS A 100 -1.65 9.87 10.10
CA LYS A 100 -2.14 8.98 11.15
C LYS A 100 -3.66 9.01 11.25
N THR A 101 -4.26 10.20 11.28
CA THR A 101 -5.72 10.35 11.37
C THR A 101 -6.42 9.72 10.17
N ALA A 102 -5.92 9.93 8.96
CA ALA A 102 -6.49 9.33 7.76
C ALA A 102 -6.35 7.79 7.75
N VAL A 103 -5.21 7.25 8.20
CA VAL A 103 -5.00 5.80 8.27
C VAL A 103 -5.88 5.17 9.35
N ASP A 104 -5.97 5.78 10.53
CA ASP A 104 -6.83 5.30 11.63
C ASP A 104 -8.32 5.28 11.22
N GLU A 105 -8.77 6.25 10.42
CA GLU A 105 -10.17 6.34 9.96
C GLU A 105 -10.48 5.38 8.81
N TYR A 106 -9.62 5.29 7.79
CA TYR A 106 -9.91 4.60 6.54
C TYR A 106 -9.24 3.23 6.39
N MET A 107 -8.15 2.97 7.11
CA MET A 107 -7.37 1.72 7.05
C MET A 107 -6.86 1.26 8.42
N PRO A 108 -7.76 0.96 9.39
CA PRO A 108 -7.39 0.62 10.78
C PRO A 108 -6.66 -0.72 10.94
N PHE A 109 -6.45 -1.45 9.84
CA PHE A 109 -5.72 -2.72 9.79
C PHE A 109 -4.24 -2.55 9.42
N ILE A 110 -3.79 -1.30 9.25
CA ILE A 110 -2.40 -0.95 8.93
C ILE A 110 -1.75 -0.34 10.17
N GLU A 111 -0.53 -0.76 10.47
CA GLU A 111 0.30 -0.13 11.50
C GLU A 111 1.38 0.74 10.84
N LEU A 112 1.46 2.00 11.24
CA LEU A 112 2.48 2.94 10.75
C LEU A 112 3.75 2.80 11.60
N GLU A 113 4.88 2.49 10.96
CA GLU A 113 6.16 2.28 11.65
C GLU A 113 7.06 3.51 11.58
N ALA A 114 7.20 4.11 10.40
CA ALA A 114 8.08 5.25 10.19
C ALA A 114 7.54 6.22 9.13
N LEU A 115 7.88 7.49 9.32
CA LEU A 115 7.60 8.58 8.40
C LEU A 115 8.88 9.40 8.21
N GLU A 116 9.35 9.48 6.97
CA GLU A 116 10.48 10.33 6.59
C GLU A 116 9.98 11.40 5.62
N ILE A 117 10.31 12.66 5.93
CA ILE A 117 9.99 13.81 5.07
C ILE A 117 11.30 14.51 4.76
N GLY A 118 11.59 14.68 3.48
CA GLY A 118 12.81 15.34 3.03
C GLY A 118 12.56 16.16 1.78
N LEU A 119 13.33 17.23 1.63
CA LEU A 119 13.53 17.84 0.32
C LEU A 119 14.37 16.88 -0.51
N HIS A 120 14.00 16.68 -1.78
CA HIS A 120 14.81 15.86 -2.67
C HIS A 120 16.11 16.61 -2.99
N GLU A 121 17.21 16.21 -2.34
CA GLU A 121 18.54 16.69 -2.69
C GLU A 121 18.99 15.99 -3.98
N SER A 122 18.93 16.75 -5.08
CA SER A 122 19.55 16.55 -6.40
C SER A 122 20.14 15.16 -6.70
N ASP A 123 19.30 14.24 -7.21
CA ASP A 123 19.76 13.31 -8.25
C ASP A 123 19.54 14.01 -9.60
N ALA A 124 20.54 13.98 -10.49
CA ALA A 124 20.65 14.76 -11.74
C ALA A 124 19.48 14.63 -12.77
N THR A 125 18.43 13.90 -12.43
CA THR A 125 17.23 13.62 -13.24
C THR A 125 15.94 14.27 -12.73
N VAL A 126 15.89 14.81 -11.51
CA VAL A 126 14.67 15.38 -10.91
C VAL A 126 14.92 16.85 -10.50
N PRO A 127 14.14 17.84 -10.99
CA PRO A 127 14.31 19.26 -10.64
C PRO A 127 14.22 19.52 -9.12
N ASP A 128 14.90 20.57 -8.62
CA ASP A 128 15.08 20.88 -7.17
C ASP A 128 13.82 21.29 -6.36
N ASN A 129 12.61 20.94 -6.80
CA ASN A 129 11.34 21.37 -6.19
C ASN A 129 10.40 20.19 -5.83
N TYR A 130 10.95 19.06 -5.38
CA TYR A 130 10.12 17.95 -4.91
C TYR A 130 10.31 17.70 -3.42
N THR A 131 9.17 17.60 -2.72
CA THR A 131 9.14 17.08 -1.36
C THR A 131 8.88 15.57 -1.45
N ARG A 132 9.79 14.79 -0.88
CA ARG A 132 9.65 13.34 -0.73
C ARG A 132 9.02 13.05 0.63
N ILE A 133 7.93 12.29 0.61
CA ILE A 133 7.34 11.70 1.82
C ILE A 133 7.42 10.19 1.67
N LYS A 134 8.16 9.56 2.59
CA LYS A 134 8.30 8.10 2.67
C LYS A 134 7.53 7.61 3.89
N VAL A 135 6.60 6.69 3.68
CA VAL A 135 5.80 6.06 4.74
C VAL A 135 6.12 4.57 4.75
N THR A 136 6.53 4.07 5.91
CA THR A 136 6.78 2.65 6.18
C THR A 136 5.66 2.11 7.04
N PHE A 137 5.03 1.02 6.60
CA PHE A 137 3.90 0.41 7.28
C PHE A 137 3.97 -1.11 7.28
N SER A 138 3.30 -1.73 8.24
CA SER A 138 3.12 -3.17 8.34
C SER A 138 1.64 -3.53 8.45
N VAL A 139 1.31 -4.77 8.09
CA VAL A 139 -0.05 -5.32 8.14
C VAL A 139 -0.01 -6.60 8.98
N PRO A 140 -0.47 -6.54 10.24
CA PRO A 140 -0.45 -7.70 11.12
C PRO A 140 -1.32 -8.85 10.57
N GLY A 141 -0.82 -10.08 10.65
CA GLY A 141 -1.61 -11.28 10.36
C GLY A 141 -1.59 -11.79 8.92
N LEU A 142 -0.80 -11.19 8.02
CA LEU A 142 -0.52 -11.82 6.74
C LEU A 142 0.62 -12.83 6.90
N SER A 143 0.34 -14.11 6.59
CA SER A 143 1.27 -15.22 6.79
C SER A 143 2.50 -15.14 5.87
N GLU A 144 3.54 -14.43 6.31
CA GLU A 144 4.98 -14.63 6.04
C GLU A 144 5.70 -13.34 6.45
N GLY A 145 5.91 -13.18 7.76
CA GLY A 145 6.54 -12.01 8.36
C GLY A 145 5.67 -10.76 8.28
N ASP A 146 5.81 -9.85 9.24
CA ASP A 146 5.26 -8.50 9.11
C ASP A 146 5.88 -7.89 7.85
N LYS A 147 5.12 -7.89 6.75
CA LYS A 147 5.63 -7.42 5.46
C LYS A 147 5.65 -5.91 5.50
N ILE A 148 6.78 -5.40 5.98
CA ILE A 148 7.12 -3.98 5.99
C ILE A 148 7.16 -3.50 4.54
N SER A 149 6.33 -2.52 4.23
CA SER A 149 6.20 -1.96 2.89
C SER A 149 6.39 -0.45 2.92
N ASP A 150 7.18 0.05 1.97
CA ASP A 150 7.46 1.46 1.83
C ASP A 150 6.65 2.09 0.68
N ILE A 151 6.12 3.29 0.91
CA ILE A 151 5.51 4.13 -0.12
C ILE A 151 6.31 5.43 -0.21
N ASP A 152 6.83 5.71 -1.40
CA ASP A 152 7.43 6.99 -1.75
C ASP A 152 6.43 7.85 -2.51
N LEU A 153 6.14 9.03 -1.96
CA LEU A 153 5.32 10.06 -2.58
C LEU A 153 6.20 11.26 -2.94
N PHE A 154 6.06 11.73 -4.18
CA PHE A 154 6.75 12.90 -4.69
C PHE A 154 5.71 13.97 -4.99
N PHE A 155 5.80 15.08 -4.28
CA PHE A 155 4.95 16.24 -4.52
C PHE A 155 5.77 17.31 -5.21
N ARG A 156 5.29 17.77 -6.36
CA ARG A 156 5.90 18.90 -7.07
C ARG A 156 5.40 20.19 -6.43
N VAL A 157 6.36 21.03 -6.05
CA VAL A 157 6.16 22.39 -5.57
C VAL A 157 6.26 23.37 -6.73
#